data_AF-A0A6J1PQF9-F1
#
_entry.id   AF-A0A6J1PQF9-F1
#
_cell.length_a   1.000
_cell.length_b   1.000
_cell.length_c   1.000
_cell.angle_alpha   90.00
_cell.angle_beta   90.00
_cell.angle_gamma   90.00
#
_symmetry.space_group_name_H-M   'P 1'
#
loop_
_entity.id
_entity.type
_entity.pdbx_description
1 polymer ?
#
loop_
_entity_poly.entity_id
_entity_poly.type
_entity_poly.pdbx_seq_one_letter_code
_entity_poly.pdbx_strand_id
1 'polypeptide(L)'
;LNVFKIISDISKEDFKTINSDFKSTLSPGCLSKISKMSITVEELRSLYFGDKALSEETLMNYVDFLSDVFFCRSIMEVVDIQTKLNNNNKATYLYQFSYESETSPMRKIFDIRIPGVSHSEDLGYLFYSSIMKNFGLSPLAVDSEDYKMMNGLTQMWTDFAKTGNPTPITNFWLPVTGSQSGKYNYLNIDTNSQMKVFSKGEERWDWEEKKNKL
;
A
#
# COMPACT_ATOMS: atom_id res chain seq x y z
N LEU A 1 19.56 10.21 2.97
CA LEU A 1 18.46 10.24 3.96
C LEU A 1 18.19 8.83 4.46
N ASN A 2 17.86 8.67 5.74
CA ASN A 2 17.41 7.38 6.28
C ASN A 2 15.99 7.13 5.74
N VAL A 3 15.83 6.15 4.85
CA VAL A 3 14.55 5.82 4.16
C VAL A 3 13.45 5.42 5.16
N PHE A 4 13.83 5.15 6.41
CA PHE A 4 12.97 4.73 7.51
C PHE A 4 12.40 5.87 8.37
N LYS A 5 12.63 7.14 7.99
CA LYS A 5 11.99 8.24 8.72
C LYS A 5 10.48 8.16 8.49
N ILE A 6 9.69 8.15 9.56
CA ILE A 6 8.23 8.18 9.46
C ILE A 6 7.88 9.45 8.68
N ILE A 7 6.95 9.36 7.73
CA ILE A 7 6.61 10.50 6.86
C ILE A 7 6.17 11.73 7.69
N SER A 8 5.59 11.50 8.87
CA SER A 8 5.23 12.54 9.85
C SER A 8 6.43 13.31 10.42
N ASP A 9 7.64 12.77 10.33
CA ASP A 9 8.86 13.37 10.90
C ASP A 9 9.72 14.09 9.85
N ILE A 10 9.26 14.19 8.60
CA ILE A 10 10.00 14.89 7.55
C ILE A 10 10.06 16.38 7.86
N SER A 11 11.28 16.90 7.99
CA SER A 11 11.54 18.31 8.32
C SER A 11 11.62 19.18 7.08
N LYS A 12 11.56 20.51 7.26
CA LYS A 12 11.81 21.48 6.18
C LYS A 12 13.19 21.33 5.52
N GLU A 13 14.18 20.85 6.25
CA GLU A 13 15.51 20.59 5.72
C GLU A 13 15.56 19.30 4.88
N ASP A 14 14.79 18.29 5.28
CA ASP A 14 14.61 17.08 4.49
C ASP A 14 13.93 17.43 3.14
N PHE A 15 12.92 18.31 3.14
CA PHE A 15 12.30 18.79 1.90
C PHE A 15 13.32 19.45 0.96
N LYS A 16 14.18 20.34 1.48
CA LYS A 16 15.23 20.98 0.66
C LYS A 16 16.18 19.94 0.08
N THR A 17 16.62 18.99 0.92
CA THR A 17 17.56 17.95 0.50
C THR A 17 16.96 17.11 -0.62
N ILE A 18 15.72 16.63 -0.44
CA ILE A 18 15.00 15.83 -1.44
C ILE A 18 14.73 16.64 -2.72
N ASN A 19 14.39 17.92 -2.61
CA ASN A 19 14.21 18.76 -3.79
C ASN A 19 15.51 19.00 -4.56
N SER A 20 16.65 19.12 -3.86
CA SER A 20 17.95 19.32 -4.49
C SER A 20 18.51 18.05 -5.16
N ASP A 21 18.18 16.88 -4.61
CA ASP A 21 18.58 15.58 -5.14
C ASP A 21 17.46 14.56 -4.95
N PHE A 22 16.47 14.60 -5.84
CA PHE A 22 15.33 13.66 -5.80
C PHE A 22 15.79 12.22 -6.04
N LYS A 23 16.86 12.01 -6.80
CA LYS A 23 17.42 10.67 -7.06
C LYS A 23 17.86 9.98 -5.77
N SER A 24 18.27 10.74 -4.75
CA SER A 24 18.64 10.20 -3.44
C SER A 24 17.52 9.48 -2.68
N THR A 25 16.25 9.69 -3.06
CA THR A 25 15.11 8.98 -2.45
C THR A 25 14.93 7.57 -3.01
N LEU A 26 15.62 7.23 -4.10
CA LEU A 26 15.50 5.95 -4.79
C LEU A 26 16.66 5.04 -4.41
N SER A 27 16.36 3.78 -4.09
CA SER A 27 17.40 2.77 -3.85
C SER A 27 18.16 2.43 -5.14
N PRO A 28 19.40 1.92 -5.07
CA PRO A 28 20.14 1.47 -6.26
C PRO A 28 19.37 0.43 -7.10
N GLY A 29 18.63 -0.47 -6.44
CA GLY A 29 17.76 -1.44 -7.11
C GLY A 29 16.61 -0.77 -7.86
N CYS A 30 15.98 0.25 -7.27
CA CYS A 30 14.94 1.02 -7.93
C CYS A 30 15.50 1.79 -9.15
N LEU A 31 16.65 2.44 -9.00
CA LEU A 31 17.33 3.15 -10.10
C LEU A 31 17.67 2.19 -11.26
N SER A 32 18.14 0.98 -10.95
CA SER A 32 18.41 -0.06 -11.96
C SER A 32 17.15 -0.54 -12.67
N LYS A 33 16.01 -0.61 -11.98
CA LYS A 33 14.70 -0.88 -12.61
C LYS A 33 14.28 0.28 -13.51
N ILE A 34 14.31 1.52 -13.01
CA ILE A 34 13.95 2.73 -13.76
C ILE A 34 14.80 2.87 -15.02
N SER A 35 16.11 2.61 -14.98
CA SER A 35 16.98 2.69 -16.16
C SER A 35 16.63 1.69 -17.28
N LYS A 36 15.85 0.65 -16.98
CA LYS A 36 15.34 -0.33 -17.95
C LYS A 36 13.92 -0.03 -18.39
N MET A 37 13.24 0.87 -17.68
CA MET A 37 11.92 1.35 -18.03
C MET A 37 12.06 2.49 -19.03
N SER A 38 10.94 2.86 -19.64
CA SER A 38 10.89 3.96 -20.58
C SER A 38 10.68 5.33 -19.92
N ILE A 39 11.10 5.52 -18.66
CA ILE A 39 10.92 6.76 -17.88
C ILE A 39 12.22 7.17 -17.17
N THR A 40 12.49 8.47 -17.12
CA THR A 40 13.61 9.09 -16.38
C THR A 40 13.22 9.40 -14.93
N VAL A 41 14.21 9.72 -14.07
CA VAL A 41 13.94 10.10 -12.68
C VAL A 41 13.21 11.46 -12.61
N GLU A 42 13.51 12.35 -13.56
CA GLU A 42 12.93 13.68 -13.68
C GLU A 42 11.46 13.61 -14.15
N GLU A 43 11.16 12.79 -15.16
CA GLU A 43 9.78 12.52 -15.57
C GLU A 43 9.00 11.83 -14.45
N LEU A 44 9.63 10.88 -13.75
CA LEU A 44 9.01 10.23 -12.60
C LEU A 44 8.65 11.24 -11.52
N ARG A 45 9.56 12.18 -11.19
CA ARG A 45 9.25 13.28 -10.28
C ARG A 45 8.07 14.11 -10.79
N SER A 46 8.06 14.46 -12.07
CA SER A 46 6.99 15.26 -12.68
C SER A 46 5.62 14.55 -12.60
N LEU A 47 5.57 13.23 -12.71
CA LEU A 47 4.31 12.47 -12.56
C LEU A 47 3.62 12.69 -11.20
N TYR A 48 4.38 12.93 -10.12
CA TYR A 48 3.81 13.13 -8.79
C TYR A 48 3.69 14.59 -8.40
N PHE A 49 4.66 15.41 -8.80
CA PHE A 49 4.79 16.79 -8.32
C PHE A 49 4.42 17.83 -9.37
N GLY A 50 4.37 17.45 -10.66
CA GLY A 50 4.37 18.40 -11.77
C GLY A 50 5.53 19.38 -11.63
N ASP A 51 5.22 20.67 -11.76
CA ASP A 51 6.19 21.76 -11.56
C ASP A 51 6.38 22.16 -10.09
N LYS A 52 5.64 21.54 -9.15
CA LYS A 52 5.72 21.91 -7.73
C LYS A 52 6.95 21.29 -7.05
N ALA A 53 7.47 21.99 -6.04
CA ALA A 53 8.47 21.43 -5.14
C ALA A 53 7.81 20.52 -4.08
N LEU A 54 8.60 19.61 -3.51
CA LEU A 54 8.22 18.91 -2.27
C LEU A 54 8.14 19.93 -1.13
N SER A 55 7.00 19.96 -0.45
CA SER A 55 6.70 20.84 0.67
C SER A 55 5.62 20.21 1.54
N GLU A 56 5.18 20.91 2.59
CA GLU A 56 4.03 20.47 3.40
C GLU A 56 2.76 20.32 2.53
N GLU A 57 2.54 21.21 1.54
CA GLU A 57 1.37 21.15 0.63
C GLU A 57 1.39 19.89 -0.26
N THR A 58 2.58 19.46 -0.69
CA THR A 58 2.77 18.34 -1.61
C THR A 58 3.24 17.07 -0.90
N LEU A 59 3.10 17.01 0.42
CA LEU A 59 3.53 15.86 1.22
C LEU A 59 2.78 14.58 0.82
N MET A 60 1.48 14.67 0.51
CA MET A 60 0.70 13.52 0.06
C MET A 60 1.15 13.01 -1.31
N ASN A 61 1.61 13.88 -2.22
CA ASN A 61 2.23 13.46 -3.48
C ASN A 61 3.51 12.64 -3.23
N TYR A 62 4.25 12.97 -2.17
CA TYR A 62 5.42 12.20 -1.76
C TYR A 62 5.05 10.87 -1.12
N VAL A 63 4.03 10.83 -0.25
CA VAL A 63 3.46 9.58 0.29
C VAL A 63 3.05 8.64 -0.84
N ASP A 64 2.36 9.20 -1.83
CA ASP A 64 1.96 8.50 -3.04
C ASP A 64 3.20 7.91 -3.74
N PHE A 65 4.17 8.75 -4.09
CA PHE A 65 5.41 8.31 -4.73
C PHE A 65 6.12 7.17 -3.98
N LEU A 66 6.29 7.31 -2.66
CA LEU A 66 6.94 6.27 -1.85
C LEU A 66 6.12 4.98 -1.84
N SER A 67 4.80 5.06 -1.76
CA SER A 67 3.91 3.90 -1.79
C SER A 67 4.10 3.08 -3.07
N ASP A 68 4.21 3.75 -4.21
CA ASP A 68 4.38 3.10 -5.52
C ASP A 68 5.79 2.54 -5.71
N VAL A 69 6.80 3.30 -5.29
CA VAL A 69 8.22 2.90 -5.36
C VAL A 69 8.49 1.66 -4.51
N PHE A 70 8.00 1.63 -3.27
CA PHE A 70 8.32 0.58 -2.32
C PHE A 70 7.39 -0.63 -2.38
N PHE A 71 6.10 -0.44 -2.73
CA PHE A 71 5.10 -1.49 -2.58
C PHE A 71 4.30 -1.75 -3.85
N CYS A 72 3.47 -0.79 -4.29
CA CYS A 72 2.40 -1.08 -5.25
C CYS A 72 2.92 -1.69 -6.56
N ARG A 73 3.99 -1.14 -7.14
CA ARG A 73 4.56 -1.68 -8.39
C ARG A 73 5.03 -3.12 -8.26
N SER A 74 5.77 -3.43 -7.19
CA SER A 74 6.32 -4.78 -6.99
C SER A 74 5.22 -5.79 -6.64
N ILE A 75 4.21 -5.37 -5.88
CA ILE A 75 3.02 -6.20 -5.61
C ILE A 75 2.31 -6.55 -6.91
N MET A 76 2.06 -5.56 -7.76
CA MET A 76 1.36 -5.78 -9.03
C MET A 76 2.20 -6.59 -10.04
N GLU A 77 3.52 -6.43 -10.05
CA GLU A 77 4.45 -7.29 -10.80
C GLU A 77 4.31 -8.77 -10.37
N VAL A 78 4.26 -9.04 -9.07
CA VAL A 78 4.06 -10.41 -8.53
C VAL A 78 2.68 -10.95 -8.90
N VAL A 79 1.62 -10.16 -8.75
CA VAL A 79 0.25 -10.57 -9.10
C VAL A 79 0.15 -10.91 -10.59
N ASP A 80 0.74 -10.10 -11.46
CA ASP A 80 0.77 -10.34 -12.90
C ASP A 80 1.51 -11.63 -13.26
N ILE A 81 2.69 -11.87 -12.65
CA ILE A 81 3.45 -13.11 -12.83
C ILE A 81 2.64 -14.32 -12.34
N GLN A 82 2.09 -14.26 -11.12
CA GLN A 82 1.35 -15.37 -10.52
C GLN A 82 0.11 -15.75 -11.34
N THR A 83 -0.62 -14.75 -11.84
CA THR A 83 -1.83 -14.98 -12.65
C THR A 83 -1.50 -15.47 -14.05
N LYS A 84 -0.41 -15.00 -14.68
CA LYS A 84 0.03 -15.48 -16.01
C LYS A 84 0.60 -16.89 -15.98
N LEU A 85 1.33 -17.24 -14.92
CA LEU A 85 1.97 -18.55 -14.77
C LEU A 85 1.07 -19.59 -14.09
N ASN A 86 -0.23 -19.32 -13.96
CA ASN A 86 -1.16 -20.16 -13.20
C ASN A 86 -1.54 -21.47 -13.92
N ASN A 87 -0.54 -22.31 -14.20
CA ASN A 87 -0.68 -23.58 -14.90
C ASN A 87 -1.41 -24.66 -14.07
N ASN A 88 -1.57 -24.44 -12.77
CA ASN A 88 -2.14 -25.39 -11.81
C ASN A 88 -3.46 -24.90 -11.18
N ASN A 89 -4.11 -23.88 -11.74
CA ASN A 89 -5.36 -23.28 -11.23
C ASN A 89 -5.32 -22.90 -9.74
N LYS A 90 -4.14 -22.50 -9.21
CA LYS A 90 -4.03 -21.99 -7.84
C LYS A 90 -4.56 -20.56 -7.78
N ALA A 91 -5.52 -20.32 -6.89
CA ALA A 91 -6.10 -19.01 -6.70
C ALA A 91 -5.08 -18.02 -6.09
N THR A 92 -4.97 -16.84 -6.69
CA THR A 92 -4.26 -15.69 -6.10
C THR A 92 -5.31 -14.72 -5.58
N TYR A 93 -5.19 -14.24 -4.35
CA TYR A 93 -6.09 -13.24 -3.76
C TYR A 93 -5.31 -11.97 -3.48
N LEU A 94 -5.88 -10.82 -3.85
CA LEU A 94 -5.30 -9.50 -3.64
C LEU A 94 -6.25 -8.69 -2.75
N TYR A 95 -5.69 -7.93 -1.81
CA TYR A 95 -6.43 -6.95 -1.03
C TYR A 95 -5.71 -5.61 -0.96
N GLN A 96 -6.47 -4.58 -0.62
CA GLN A 96 -5.98 -3.30 -0.14
C GLN A 96 -6.65 -3.03 1.21
N PHE A 97 -5.86 -2.81 2.25
CA PHE A 97 -6.38 -2.43 3.56
C PHE A 97 -6.54 -0.90 3.60
N SER A 98 -7.79 -0.46 3.75
CA SER A 98 -8.19 0.95 3.64
C SER A 98 -8.99 1.44 4.86
N TYR A 99 -9.14 0.59 5.88
CA TYR A 99 -9.81 0.97 7.12
C TYR A 99 -8.95 1.96 7.91
N GLU A 100 -9.41 3.21 7.98
CA GLU A 100 -8.77 4.27 8.76
C GLU A 100 -9.47 4.42 10.12
N SER A 101 -8.68 4.38 11.19
CA SER A 101 -9.18 4.52 12.56
C SER A 101 -8.25 5.42 13.37
N GLU A 102 -8.84 6.43 14.01
CA GLU A 102 -8.11 7.31 14.96
C GLU A 102 -7.63 6.53 16.19
N THR A 103 -8.26 5.39 16.49
CA THR A 103 -7.90 4.53 17.61
C THR A 103 -6.95 3.39 17.25
N SER A 104 -6.55 3.28 15.96
CA SER A 104 -5.55 2.34 15.46
C SER A 104 -4.32 2.27 16.38
N PRO A 105 -3.94 1.06 16.87
CA PRO A 105 -2.76 0.89 17.71
C PRO A 105 -1.47 1.40 17.05
N MET A 106 -1.31 1.14 15.74
CA MET A 106 -0.09 1.50 15.05
C MET A 106 0.00 2.99 14.77
N ARG A 107 -1.14 3.65 14.50
CA ARG A 107 -1.21 5.11 14.39
C ARG A 107 -0.69 5.80 15.65
N LYS A 108 -1.05 5.28 16.82
CA LYS A 108 -0.57 5.79 18.13
C LYS A 108 0.91 5.52 18.38
N ILE A 109 1.40 4.32 18.05
CA ILE A 109 2.81 3.94 18.25
C ILE A 109 3.74 4.80 17.39
N PHE A 110 3.34 5.10 16.16
CA PHE A 110 4.15 5.84 15.20
C PHE A 110 3.82 7.34 15.10
N ASP A 111 2.93 7.86 15.96
CA ASP A 111 2.47 9.26 15.96
C ASP A 111 2.09 9.76 14.55
N ILE A 112 1.32 8.93 13.83
CA ILE A 112 0.91 9.22 12.45
C ILE A 112 -0.21 10.27 12.46
N ARG A 113 0.08 11.43 11.85
CA ARG A 113 -0.80 12.60 11.81
C ARG A 113 -1.32 12.95 10.42
N ILE A 114 -0.92 12.20 9.40
CA ILE A 114 -1.40 12.37 8.02
C ILE A 114 -2.65 11.51 7.78
N PRO A 115 -3.56 11.91 6.87
CA PRO A 115 -4.73 11.12 6.55
C PRO A 115 -4.37 9.83 5.80
N GLY A 116 -5.26 8.84 5.89
CA GLY A 116 -5.12 7.54 5.25
C GLY A 116 -4.53 6.47 6.15
N VAL A 117 -4.19 5.33 5.53
CA VAL A 117 -3.70 4.14 6.21
C VAL A 117 -2.22 3.96 5.92
N SER A 118 -1.40 3.98 6.96
CA SER A 118 0.04 3.82 6.84
C SER A 118 0.46 2.36 6.75
N HIS A 119 1.71 2.15 6.34
CA HIS A 119 2.31 0.83 6.32
C HIS A 119 2.29 0.19 7.73
N SER A 120 2.02 -1.11 7.78
CA SER A 120 1.92 -1.93 9.01
C SER A 120 0.71 -1.66 9.92
N GLU A 121 -0.21 -0.76 9.57
CA GLU A 121 -1.39 -0.52 10.42
C GLU A 121 -2.33 -1.74 10.50
N ASP A 122 -2.43 -2.51 9.43
CA ASP A 122 -3.17 -3.78 9.36
C ASP A 122 -2.69 -4.81 10.38
N LEU A 123 -1.39 -4.82 10.69
CA LEU A 123 -0.81 -5.67 11.75
C LEU A 123 -1.42 -5.39 13.12
N GLY A 124 -1.88 -4.15 13.34
CA GLY A 124 -2.59 -3.72 14.54
C GLY A 124 -3.87 -4.52 14.80
N TYR A 125 -4.46 -5.07 13.74
CA TYR A 125 -5.69 -5.84 13.74
C TYR A 125 -5.46 -7.36 13.60
N LEU A 126 -4.21 -7.78 13.38
CA LEU A 126 -3.82 -9.21 13.34
C LEU A 126 -3.11 -9.67 14.61
N PHE A 127 -2.34 -8.79 15.25
CA PHE A 127 -1.45 -9.17 16.34
C PHE A 127 -1.55 -8.22 17.52
N TYR A 128 -1.75 -8.76 18.72
CA TYR A 128 -1.52 -8.02 19.96
C TYR A 128 -0.07 -8.21 20.43
N SER A 129 0.81 -7.33 19.96
CA SER A 129 2.27 -7.46 20.10
C SER A 129 2.81 -6.85 21.41
N SER A 130 4.05 -7.21 21.78
CA SER A 130 4.74 -6.65 22.95
C SER A 130 4.96 -5.14 22.83
N ILE A 131 5.16 -4.61 21.62
CA ILE A 131 5.31 -3.18 21.40
C ILE A 131 4.05 -2.41 21.82
N MET A 132 2.84 -2.94 21.55
CA MET A 132 1.60 -2.31 22.02
C MET A 132 1.55 -2.21 23.55
N LYS A 133 1.97 -3.28 24.25
CA LYS A 133 2.05 -3.28 25.72
C LYS A 133 3.06 -2.27 26.25
N ASN A 134 4.22 -2.15 25.60
CA ASN A 134 5.25 -1.19 25.99
C ASN A 134 4.80 0.26 25.84
N PHE A 135 3.90 0.53 24.89
CA PHE A 135 3.24 1.83 24.70
C PHE A 135 1.97 2.00 25.55
N GLY A 136 1.68 1.07 26.47
CA GLY A 136 0.52 1.16 27.36
C GLY A 136 -0.83 0.98 26.64
N LEU A 137 -0.84 0.41 25.43
CA LEU A 137 -2.06 0.19 24.68
C LEU A 137 -2.83 -1.01 25.23
N SER A 138 -4.08 -0.75 25.61
CA SER A 138 -5.03 -1.79 25.99
C SER A 138 -5.53 -2.53 24.74
N PRO A 139 -6.01 -3.78 24.89
CA PRO A 139 -6.73 -4.46 23.82
C PRO A 139 -7.89 -3.61 23.27
N LEU A 140 -8.23 -3.84 22.00
CA LEU A 140 -9.35 -3.16 21.34
C LEU A 140 -10.64 -3.40 22.13
N ALA A 141 -11.42 -2.34 22.32
CA ALA A 141 -12.67 -2.41 23.06
C ALA A 141 -13.65 -3.36 22.38
N VAL A 142 -14.23 -4.28 23.15
CA VAL A 142 -15.24 -5.23 22.64
C VAL A 142 -16.37 -4.46 21.96
N ASP A 143 -16.85 -4.98 20.84
CA ASP A 143 -17.91 -4.40 19.99
C ASP A 143 -17.60 -3.06 19.30
N SER A 144 -16.41 -2.49 19.48
CA SER A 144 -15.96 -1.34 18.69
C SER A 144 -15.77 -1.70 17.21
N GLU A 145 -15.76 -0.68 16.33
CA GLU A 145 -15.45 -0.88 14.90
C GLU A 145 -14.05 -1.48 14.71
N ASP A 146 -13.07 -1.08 15.52
CA ASP A 146 -11.73 -1.68 15.50
C ASP A 146 -11.76 -3.17 15.86
N TYR A 147 -12.57 -3.55 16.84
CA TYR A 147 -12.74 -4.95 17.24
C TYR A 147 -13.44 -5.77 16.15
N LYS A 148 -14.44 -5.21 15.48
CA LYS A 148 -15.09 -5.84 14.31
C LYS A 148 -14.11 -6.01 13.16
N MET A 149 -13.29 -5.00 12.88
CA MET A 149 -12.23 -5.07 11.88
C MET A 149 -11.21 -6.16 12.22
N MET A 150 -10.72 -6.20 13.47
CA MET A 150 -9.83 -7.26 13.96
C MET A 150 -10.45 -8.65 13.76
N ASN A 151 -11.71 -8.84 14.13
CA ASN A 151 -12.40 -10.12 13.94
C ASN A 151 -12.52 -10.51 12.46
N GLY A 152 -12.94 -9.57 11.59
CA GLY A 152 -13.06 -9.82 10.16
C GLY A 152 -11.73 -10.16 9.51
N LEU A 153 -10.68 -9.39 9.83
CA LEU A 153 -9.33 -9.59 9.33
C LEU A 153 -8.76 -10.93 9.78
N THR A 154 -8.79 -11.22 11.09
CA THR A 154 -8.27 -12.49 11.62
C THR A 154 -9.07 -13.70 11.09
N GLN A 155 -10.38 -13.58 10.89
CA GLN A 155 -11.20 -14.62 10.27
C GLN A 155 -10.76 -14.89 8.83
N MET A 156 -10.60 -13.85 7.99
CA MET A 156 -10.20 -14.02 6.59
C MET A 156 -8.82 -14.70 6.46
N TRP A 157 -7.85 -14.32 7.30
CA TRP A 157 -6.52 -14.93 7.30
C TRP A 157 -6.56 -16.38 7.78
N THR A 158 -7.37 -16.66 8.82
CA THR A 158 -7.53 -18.01 9.36
C THR A 158 -8.23 -18.94 8.37
N ASP A 159 -9.25 -18.46 7.66
CA ASP A 159 -9.96 -19.23 6.65
C ASP A 159 -9.09 -19.52 5.43
N PHE A 160 -8.28 -18.55 5.00
CA PHE A 160 -7.30 -18.79 3.94
C PHE A 160 -6.28 -19.86 4.36
N ALA A 161 -5.76 -19.79 5.59
CA ALA A 161 -4.82 -20.79 6.09
C ALA A 161 -5.42 -22.20 6.18
N LYS A 162 -6.71 -22.32 6.53
CA LYS A 162 -7.42 -23.60 6.64
C LYS A 162 -7.84 -24.18 5.28
N THR A 163 -8.24 -23.33 4.34
CA THR A 163 -9.03 -23.76 3.17
C THR A 163 -8.43 -23.33 1.83
N GLY A 164 -7.49 -22.38 1.81
CA GLY A 164 -7.02 -21.74 0.59
C GLY A 164 -7.99 -20.72 -0.01
N ASN A 165 -9.11 -20.41 0.66
CA ASN A 165 -10.05 -19.36 0.30
C ASN A 165 -10.29 -18.47 1.54
N PRO A 166 -10.10 -17.14 1.46
CA PRO A 166 -10.24 -16.25 2.61
C PRO A 166 -11.70 -16.02 3.04
N THR A 167 -12.70 -16.39 2.23
CA THR A 167 -14.13 -16.21 2.55
C THR A 167 -14.96 -17.43 2.13
N PRO A 168 -14.65 -18.65 2.61
CA PRO A 168 -15.14 -19.90 2.03
C PRO A 168 -16.66 -20.10 2.11
N ILE A 169 -17.33 -19.44 3.07
CA ILE A 169 -18.78 -19.52 3.26
C ILE A 169 -19.53 -18.63 2.25
N THR A 170 -19.05 -17.40 2.08
CA THR A 170 -19.72 -16.34 1.32
C THR A 170 -19.18 -16.17 -0.10
N ASN A 171 -17.92 -16.56 -0.33
CA ASN A 171 -17.16 -16.36 -1.57
C ASN A 171 -17.17 -14.92 -2.10
N PHE A 172 -17.24 -13.91 -1.22
CA PHE A 172 -17.28 -12.50 -1.65
C PHE A 172 -15.88 -11.99 -2.03
N TRP A 173 -14.82 -12.50 -1.39
CA TRP A 173 -13.44 -12.18 -1.78
C TRP A 173 -13.03 -13.10 -2.91
N LEU A 174 -13.18 -12.61 -4.14
CA LEU A 174 -12.87 -13.37 -5.34
C LEU A 174 -11.36 -13.37 -5.64
N PRO A 175 -10.82 -14.48 -6.18
CA PRO A 175 -9.45 -14.51 -6.64
C PRO A 175 -9.24 -13.53 -7.79
N VAL A 176 -8.00 -13.07 -7.97
CA VAL A 176 -7.61 -12.17 -9.06
C VAL A 176 -7.88 -12.84 -10.41
N THR A 177 -8.60 -12.13 -11.24
CA THR A 177 -8.90 -12.45 -12.65
C THR A 177 -8.38 -11.31 -13.53
N GLY A 178 -8.33 -11.51 -14.85
CA GLY A 178 -8.17 -10.39 -15.81
C GLY A 178 -6.76 -9.89 -16.08
N SER A 179 -5.70 -10.66 -15.76
CA SER A 179 -4.32 -10.26 -16.11
C SER A 179 -4.12 -10.06 -17.62
N GLN A 180 -4.81 -10.85 -18.45
CA GLN A 180 -4.79 -10.70 -19.91
C GLN A 180 -5.51 -9.43 -20.40
N SER A 181 -6.50 -8.95 -19.65
CA SER A 181 -7.23 -7.71 -19.98
C SER A 181 -6.65 -6.48 -19.28
N GLY A 182 -5.57 -6.63 -18.51
CA GLY A 182 -4.95 -5.56 -17.72
C GLY A 182 -5.83 -5.06 -16.56
N LYS A 183 -6.83 -5.84 -16.15
CA LYS A 183 -7.75 -5.51 -15.05
C LYS A 183 -7.54 -6.50 -13.91
N TYR A 184 -7.25 -6.01 -12.72
CA TYR A 184 -6.95 -6.85 -11.56
C TYR A 184 -7.95 -6.55 -10.45
N ASN A 185 -8.86 -7.49 -10.19
CA ASN A 185 -9.77 -7.34 -9.06
C ASN A 185 -9.06 -7.59 -7.72
N TYR A 186 -9.46 -6.86 -6.69
CA TYR A 186 -8.96 -6.99 -5.33
C TYR A 186 -10.07 -6.70 -4.32
N LEU A 187 -9.92 -7.19 -3.10
CA LEU A 187 -10.79 -6.80 -2.00
C LEU A 187 -10.28 -5.51 -1.34
N ASN A 188 -11.06 -4.45 -1.37
CA ASN A 188 -10.83 -3.30 -0.52
C ASN A 188 -11.42 -3.59 0.87
N ILE A 189 -10.54 -3.79 1.84
CA ILE A 189 -10.91 -4.07 3.23
C ILE A 189 -11.11 -2.75 3.96
N ASP A 190 -12.35 -2.52 4.37
CA ASP A 190 -12.82 -1.36 5.11
C ASP A 190 -14.10 -1.77 5.88
N THR A 191 -14.69 -0.86 6.65
CA THR A 191 -15.98 -1.01 7.35
C THR A 191 -17.04 -1.64 6.45
N ASN A 192 -17.09 -1.18 5.20
CA ASN A 192 -17.86 -1.80 4.12
C ASN A 192 -16.90 -2.38 3.09
N SER A 193 -16.47 -3.62 3.30
CA SER A 193 -15.51 -4.29 2.41
C SER A 193 -16.16 -4.64 1.06
N GLN A 194 -15.46 -4.34 -0.04
CA GLN A 194 -16.00 -4.45 -1.40
C GLN A 194 -14.93 -4.86 -2.41
N MET A 195 -15.33 -5.63 -3.43
CA MET A 195 -14.45 -5.89 -4.57
C MET A 195 -14.29 -4.63 -5.41
N LYS A 196 -13.04 -4.28 -5.72
CA LYS A 196 -12.65 -3.19 -6.62
C LYS A 196 -11.73 -3.73 -7.71
N VAL A 197 -11.40 -2.89 -8.69
CA VAL A 197 -10.55 -3.25 -9.83
C VAL A 197 -9.48 -2.19 -10.01
N PHE A 198 -8.23 -2.64 -10.15
CA PHE A 198 -7.16 -1.83 -10.72
C PHE A 198 -7.10 -2.02 -12.23
N SER A 199 -6.91 -0.94 -12.98
CA SER A 199 -6.79 -0.98 -14.43
C SER A 199 -5.40 -0.49 -14.86
N LYS A 200 -4.69 -1.32 -15.63
CA LYS A 200 -3.43 -0.93 -16.25
C LYS A 200 -3.62 0.35 -17.09
N GLY A 201 -2.71 1.31 -16.94
CA GLY A 201 -2.76 2.64 -17.55
C GLY A 201 -3.63 3.68 -16.84
N GLU A 202 -4.43 3.28 -15.86
CA GLU A 202 -5.25 4.19 -15.04
C GLU A 202 -4.60 4.43 -13.67
N GLU A 203 -3.88 3.44 -13.15
CA GLU A 203 -3.27 3.52 -11.82
C GLU A 203 -2.02 4.41 -11.77
N ARG A 204 -1.83 5.10 -10.64
CA ARG A 204 -0.69 5.98 -10.37
C ARG A 204 0.66 5.25 -10.47
N TRP A 205 0.69 4.00 -10.01
CA TRP A 205 1.90 3.17 -10.02
C TRP A 205 2.31 2.73 -11.43
N ASP A 206 1.49 2.91 -12.47
CA ASP A 206 1.78 2.48 -13.83
C ASP A 206 2.53 3.55 -14.64
N TRP A 207 3.77 3.82 -14.25
CA TRP A 207 4.58 4.94 -14.77
C TRP A 207 4.80 4.92 -16.28
N GLU A 208 4.91 3.74 -16.89
CA GLU A 208 5.21 3.59 -18.32
C GLU A 208 4.04 4.01 -19.20
N GLU A 209 2.82 3.82 -18.71
CA GLU A 209 1.60 4.28 -19.38
C GLU A 209 1.27 5.73 -18.97
N LYS A 210 1.51 6.10 -17.71
CA LYS A 210 1.23 7.44 -17.20
C LYS A 210 2.07 8.52 -17.86
N LYS A 211 3.35 8.25 -18.16
CA LYS A 211 4.21 9.22 -18.86
C LYS A 211 3.66 9.63 -20.23
N ASN A 212 2.90 8.75 -20.90
CA ASN A 212 2.35 9.04 -22.23
C ASN A 212 1.17 10.02 -22.17
N LYS A 213 0.76 10.41 -20.96
CA LYS A 213 -0.30 11.38 -20.68
C LYS A 213 0.23 12.72 -20.13
N LEU A 214 1.55 12.84 -19.95
CA LEU A 214 2.25 14.11 -19.70
C LEU A 214 2.38 14.88 -21.02
#